data_AF-A0A7R9XTF7-F1
#
_entry.id   AF-A0A7R9XTF7-F1
#
_cell.length_a   1.000
_cell.length_b   1.000
_cell.length_c   1.000
_cell.angle_alpha   90.00
_cell.angle_beta   90.00
_cell.angle_gamma   90.00
#
_symmetry.space_group_name_H-M   'P 1'
#
loop_
_entity.id
_entity.type
_entity.pdbx_description
1 polymer ?
#
loop_
_entity_poly.entity_id
_entity_poly.type
_entity_poly.pdbx_seq_one_letter_code
_entity_poly.pdbx_strand_id
1 'polypeptide(L)'
;FGDVRASQAEQLREEVTGLLRSAKKERGDEVVLRLNTGGGTVTGYGLAAAQLMRIKDAGLKLTICVEQVAASGGYMMACVADEIVASPFAVLGSIGVISEQPNVYERLQREGIEFQTVTAGKFKRTL
;
A
#
# COMPACT_ATOMS: atom_id res chain seq x y z
N PHE A 1 -8.49 10.32 3.11
CA PHE A 1 -8.66 8.86 3.21
C PHE A 1 -7.95 8.25 2.02
N GLY A 2 -7.18 7.17 2.19
CA GLY A 2 -6.44 6.54 1.09
C GLY A 2 -7.36 5.84 0.08
N ASP A 3 -6.88 5.67 -1.15
CA ASP A 3 -7.61 4.99 -2.22
C ASP A 3 -6.90 3.70 -2.68
N VAL A 4 -7.56 2.90 -3.51
CA VAL A 4 -7.03 1.60 -3.98
C VAL A 4 -5.71 1.73 -4.74
N ARG A 5 -5.43 2.86 -5.39
CA ARG A 5 -4.20 3.08 -6.17
C ARG A 5 -3.07 3.67 -5.34
N ALA A 6 -3.35 4.05 -4.10
CA ALA A 6 -2.46 4.86 -3.27
C ALA A 6 -2.07 6.18 -3.96
N SER A 7 -3.02 6.91 -4.55
CA SER A 7 -2.73 8.14 -5.33
C SER A 7 -1.99 9.22 -4.54
N GLN A 8 -2.07 9.20 -3.20
CA GLN A 8 -1.36 10.13 -2.32
C GLN A 8 0.13 9.80 -2.13
N ALA A 9 0.62 8.68 -2.67
CA ALA A 9 2.02 8.28 -2.53
C ALA A 9 3.01 9.31 -3.10
N GLU A 10 2.63 10.02 -4.18
CA GLU A 10 3.47 11.08 -4.75
C GLU A 10 3.57 12.29 -3.81
N GLN A 11 2.44 12.74 -3.26
CA GLN A 11 2.45 13.82 -2.26
C GLN A 11 3.26 13.42 -1.03
N LEU A 12 3.08 12.19 -0.53
CA LEU A 12 3.85 11.64 0.59
C LEU A 12 5.36 11.67 0.32
N ARG A 13 5.79 11.35 -0.92
CA ARG A 13 7.21 11.42 -1.31
C ARG A 13 7.77 12.83 -1.15
N GLU A 14 7.03 13.84 -1.60
CA GLU A 14 7.46 15.24 -1.51
C GLU A 14 7.50 15.72 -0.05
N GLU A 15 6.47 15.40 0.74
CA GLU A 15 6.40 15.72 2.16
C GLU A 15 7.54 15.08 2.95
N VAL A 16 7.82 13.79 2.73
CA VAL A 16 8.96 13.09 3.33
C VAL A 16 10.27 13.75 2.92
N THR A 17 10.41 14.15 1.65
CA THR A 17 11.64 14.81 1.17
C THR A 17 11.85 16.17 1.85
N GLY A 18 10.78 16.94 2.03
CA GLY A 18 10.82 18.20 2.77
C GLY A 18 11.16 17.99 4.24
N LEU A 19 10.52 17.01 4.88
CA LEU A 19 10.75 16.64 6.28
C LEU A 19 12.19 16.23 6.54
N LEU A 20 12.76 15.37 5.70
CA LEU A 20 14.13 14.87 5.86
C LEU A 20 15.20 15.96 5.69
N ARG A 21 14.85 17.11 5.10
CA ARG A 21 15.77 18.27 5.01
C ARG A 21 15.83 19.08 6.29
N SER A 22 14.79 19.02 7.12
CA SER A 22 14.63 19.89 8.31
C SER A 22 14.69 19.14 9.64
N ALA A 23 14.24 17.89 9.66
CA ALA A 23 14.26 17.02 10.83
C ALA A 23 15.66 16.45 11.07
N LYS A 24 16.08 16.42 12.34
CA LYS A 24 17.40 15.93 12.78
C LYS A 24 17.25 15.01 13.97
N LYS A 25 17.81 13.81 13.86
CA LYS A 25 17.87 12.84 14.95
C LYS A 25 18.58 13.41 16.19
N GLU A 26 19.64 14.19 15.99
CA GLU A 26 20.45 14.77 17.08
C GLU A 26 19.67 15.78 17.92
N ARG A 27 18.63 16.40 17.34
CA ARG A 27 17.72 17.31 18.07
C ARG A 27 16.64 16.54 18.84
N GLY A 28 16.50 15.24 18.59
CA GLY A 28 15.41 14.43 19.12
C GLY A 28 14.10 14.62 18.35
N ASP A 29 14.17 14.99 17.06
CA ASP A 29 12.96 15.12 16.25
C ASP A 29 12.35 13.75 15.95
N GLU A 30 11.02 13.70 15.90
CA GLU A 30 10.25 12.50 15.60
C GLU A 30 9.17 12.80 14.55
N VAL A 31 8.71 11.76 13.87
CA VAL A 31 7.63 11.85 12.89
C VAL A 31 6.41 11.10 13.40
N VAL A 32 5.27 11.79 13.42
CA VAL A 32 3.96 11.19 13.68
C VAL A 32 3.15 11.27 12.40
N LEU A 33 2.75 10.10 11.88
CA LEU A 33 1.92 9.99 10.69
C LEU A 33 0.55 9.46 11.07
N ARG A 34 -0.51 10.17 10.67
CA ARG A 34 -1.87 9.65 10.77
C ARG A 34 -2.21 8.84 9.53
N LEU A 35 -2.45 7.54 9.70
CA LEU A 35 -2.80 6.63 8.63
C LEU A 35 -4.30 6.32 8.64
N ASN A 36 -4.96 6.50 7.49
CA ASN A 36 -6.36 6.15 7.33
C ASN A 36 -6.65 5.63 5.91
N THR A 37 -6.64 4.30 5.77
CA THR A 37 -6.84 3.61 4.50
C THR A 37 -7.25 2.14 4.67
N GLY A 38 -8.14 1.67 3.78
CA GLY A 38 -8.49 0.25 3.65
C GLY A 38 -7.46 -0.60 2.89
N GLY A 39 -6.42 0.02 2.31
CA GLY A 39 -5.42 -0.64 1.47
C GLY A 39 -5.75 -0.54 -0.03
N GLY A 40 -5.12 -1.41 -0.82
CA GLY A 40 -5.23 -1.37 -2.28
C GLY A 40 -4.12 -2.13 -2.98
N THR A 41 -3.65 -1.60 -4.11
CA THR A 41 -2.65 -2.25 -4.94
C THR A 41 -1.35 -2.47 -4.16
N VAL A 42 -0.76 -3.65 -4.32
CA VAL A 42 0.51 -4.02 -3.68
C VAL A 42 1.62 -3.05 -4.08
N THR A 43 1.66 -2.65 -5.35
CA THR A 43 2.68 -1.72 -5.87
C THR A 43 2.50 -0.29 -5.35
N GLY A 44 1.27 0.22 -5.31
CA GLY A 44 0.99 1.58 -4.84
C GLY A 44 1.30 1.74 -3.35
N TYR A 45 0.77 0.84 -2.53
CA TYR A 45 1.04 0.85 -1.08
C TYR A 45 2.48 0.44 -0.75
N GLY A 46 3.12 -0.38 -1.58
CA GLY A 46 4.55 -0.70 -1.47
C GLY A 46 5.43 0.53 -1.70
N LEU A 47 5.11 1.35 -2.72
CA LEU A 47 5.81 2.61 -2.97
C LEU A 47 5.62 3.61 -1.81
N ALA A 48 4.40 3.69 -1.25
CA ALA A 48 4.10 4.54 -0.12
C ALA A 48 4.87 4.09 1.14
N ALA A 49 4.90 2.79 1.43
CA ALA A 49 5.68 2.21 2.54
C ALA A 49 7.18 2.50 2.39
N ALA A 50 7.72 2.43 1.16
CA ALA A 50 9.12 2.78 0.89
C ALA A 50 9.43 4.25 1.22
N GLN A 51 8.46 5.18 1.12
CA GLN A 51 8.68 6.56 1.56
C GLN A 51 8.79 6.65 3.08
N LEU A 52 8.00 5.88 3.82
CA LEU A 52 8.10 5.83 5.28
C LEU A 52 9.41 5.20 5.75
N MET A 53 9.93 4.22 5.00
CA MET A 53 11.22 3.61 5.30
C MET A 53 12.37 4.63 5.24
N ARG A 54 12.31 5.62 4.34
CA ARG A 54 13.32 6.70 4.29
C ARG A 54 13.41 7.50 5.60
N ILE A 55 12.30 7.63 6.33
CA ILE A 55 12.27 8.28 7.65
C ILE A 55 13.05 7.43 8.66
N LYS A 56 12.83 6.11 8.64
CA LYS A 56 13.55 5.14 9.49
C LYS A 56 15.04 5.12 9.18
N ASP A 57 15.39 5.13 7.89
CA ASP A 57 16.78 5.11 7.43
C ASP A 57 17.54 6.39 7.83
N ALA A 58 16.84 7.53 7.92
CA ALA A 58 17.38 8.76 8.47
C ALA A 58 17.53 8.73 10.01
N GLY A 59 17.15 7.62 10.65
CA GLY A 59 17.29 7.41 12.08
C GLY A 59 16.27 8.16 12.93
N LEU A 60 15.22 8.71 12.33
CA LEU A 60 14.12 9.37 13.03
C LEU A 60 13.15 8.32 13.60
N LYS A 61 12.59 8.58 14.78
CA LYS A 61 11.50 7.77 15.31
C LYS A 61 10.24 8.04 14.48
N LEU A 62 9.58 6.98 14.04
CA LEU A 62 8.32 7.06 13.30
C LEU A 62 7.21 6.41 14.12
N THR A 63 6.18 7.18 14.44
CA THR A 63 4.94 6.70 15.05
C THR A 63 3.81 6.79 14.04
N ILE A 64 3.07 5.69 13.86
CA ILE A 64 1.86 5.69 13.02
C ILE A 64 0.62 5.63 13.89
N CYS A 65 -0.24 6.64 13.75
CA CYS A 65 -1.52 6.75 14.44
C CYS A 65 -2.66 6.32 13.52
N VAL A 66 -3.47 5.34 13.95
CA VAL A 66 -4.63 4.83 13.21
C VAL A 66 -5.90 5.23 13.94
N GLU A 67 -6.65 6.17 13.36
CA GLU A 67 -7.92 6.63 13.94
C GLU A 67 -9.09 5.71 13.55
N GLN A 68 -9.17 5.30 12.27
CA GLN A 68 -10.32 4.55 11.76
C GLN A 68 -9.92 3.22 11.13
N VAL A 69 -9.01 3.22 10.16
CA VAL A 69 -8.64 1.99 9.47
C VAL A 69 -7.20 2.02 8.94
N ALA A 70 -6.50 0.89 9.13
CA ALA A 70 -5.27 0.55 8.45
C ALA A 70 -5.33 -0.93 8.07
N ALA A 71 -5.89 -1.22 6.91
CA ALA A 71 -6.09 -2.59 6.40
C ALA A 71 -5.23 -2.87 5.15
N SER A 72 -4.91 -4.14 4.92
CA SER A 72 -4.17 -4.64 3.76
C SER A 72 -2.87 -3.85 3.53
N GLY A 73 -2.71 -3.18 2.39
CA GLY A 73 -1.56 -2.30 2.11
C GLY A 73 -1.36 -1.18 3.14
N GLY A 74 -2.42 -0.70 3.79
CA GLY A 74 -2.34 0.23 4.90
C GLY A 74 -1.70 -0.39 6.14
N TYR A 75 -2.11 -1.61 6.50
CA TYR A 75 -1.48 -2.33 7.62
C TYR A 75 0.02 -2.57 7.34
N MET A 76 0.36 -2.93 6.10
CA MET A 76 1.76 -3.07 5.67
C MET A 76 2.55 -1.76 5.82
N MET A 77 1.97 -0.60 5.47
CA MET A 77 2.61 0.70 5.74
C MET A 77 2.78 0.96 7.24
N ALA A 78 1.77 0.61 8.05
CA ALA A 78 1.82 0.77 9.51
C ALA A 78 2.99 0.01 10.14
N CYS A 79 3.27 -1.21 9.64
CA CYS A 79 4.37 -2.05 10.11
C CYS A 79 5.78 -1.47 9.89
N VAL A 80 5.93 -0.36 9.15
CA VAL A 80 7.23 0.32 8.99
C VAL A 80 7.60 1.15 10.24
N ALA A 81 6.62 1.54 11.04
CA ALA A 81 6.81 2.39 12.21
C ALA A 81 7.56 1.69 13.36
N ASP A 82 8.17 2.50 14.23
CA ASP A 82 8.66 2.04 15.53
C ASP A 82 7.51 1.73 16.48
N GLU A 83 6.42 2.51 16.36
CA GLU A 83 5.27 2.45 17.25
C GLU A 83 3.99 2.67 16.46
N ILE A 84 2.99 1.82 16.70
CA ILE A 84 1.65 1.93 16.12
C ILE A 84 0.68 2.24 17.24
N VAL A 85 0.02 3.38 17.17
CA VAL A 85 -1.02 3.80 18.11
C VAL A 85 -2.36 3.70 17.41
N ALA A 86 -3.24 2.84 17.90
CA ALA A 86 -4.57 2.64 17.33
C ALA A 86 -5.66 3.15 18.28
N SER A 87 -6.68 3.80 17.73
CA SER A 87 -7.91 4.07 18.48
C SER A 87 -8.58 2.75 18.85
N PRO A 88 -9.29 2.64 20.00
CA PRO A 88 -9.91 1.38 20.43
C PRO A 88 -10.90 0.77 19.42
N PHE A 89 -11.47 1.61 18.55
CA PHE A 89 -12.42 1.24 17.51
C PHE A 89 -11.80 1.17 16.11
N ALA A 90 -10.48 1.36 15.99
CA ALA A 90 -9.80 1.30 14.70
C ALA A 90 -9.74 -0.12 14.17
N VAL A 91 -9.93 -0.27 12.86
CA VAL A 91 -9.81 -1.55 12.16
C VAL A 91 -8.39 -1.70 11.62
N LEU A 92 -7.66 -2.69 12.13
CA LEU A 92 -6.34 -3.07 11.62
C LEU A 92 -6.38 -4.51 11.09
N GLY A 93 -5.56 -4.82 10.09
CA GLY A 93 -5.40 -6.18 9.58
C GLY A 93 -5.74 -6.31 8.10
N SER A 94 -6.59 -7.28 7.73
CA SER A 94 -6.79 -7.67 6.32
C SER A 94 -5.48 -8.07 5.64
N ILE A 95 -4.66 -8.87 6.33
CA ILE A 95 -3.35 -9.32 5.87
C ILE A 95 -3.55 -10.43 4.85
N GLY A 96 -3.29 -10.13 3.59
CA GLY A 96 -3.43 -11.07 2.48
C GLY A 96 -3.37 -10.35 1.14
N VAL A 97 -3.21 -11.12 0.08
CA VAL A 97 -3.23 -10.63 -1.30
C VAL A 97 -4.34 -11.38 -2.03
N ILE A 98 -5.19 -10.64 -2.72
CA ILE A 98 -6.26 -11.19 -3.56
C ILE A 98 -5.94 -10.92 -5.03
N SER A 99 -6.24 -11.89 -5.88
CA SER A 99 -6.19 -11.75 -7.33
C SER A 99 -7.45 -12.40 -7.88
N GLU A 100 -8.38 -11.59 -8.36
CA GLU A 100 -9.66 -12.05 -8.89
C GLU A 100 -9.58 -12.12 -10.41
N GLN A 101 -9.83 -13.31 -10.97
CA GLN A 101 -9.88 -13.52 -12.42
C GLN A 101 -11.27 -14.02 -12.80
N PRO A 102 -12.08 -13.24 -13.53
CA PRO A 102 -13.34 -13.74 -14.05
C PRO A 102 -13.08 -14.83 -15.10
N ASN A 103 -13.78 -15.96 -14.97
CA ASN A 103 -13.80 -17.01 -15.98
C ASN A 103 -15.18 -17.05 -16.64
N VAL A 104 -15.24 -16.69 -17.92
CA VAL A 104 -16.47 -16.65 -18.72
C VAL A 104 -16.47 -17.71 -19.84
N TYR A 105 -15.50 -18.64 -19.82
CA TYR A 105 -15.28 -19.62 -20.89
C TYR A 105 -16.53 -20.44 -21.22
N GLU A 106 -17.19 -21.00 -20.20
CA GLU A 106 -18.38 -21.83 -20.41
C GLU A 106 -19.56 -21.07 -21.02
N ARG A 107 -19.70 -19.78 -20.68
CA ARG A 107 -20.77 -18.94 -21.22
C ARG A 107 -20.54 -18.66 -22.71
N LEU A 108 -19.31 -18.28 -23.05
CA LEU A 108 -18.90 -17.98 -24.42
C LEU A 108 -19.01 -19.21 -25.33
N GLN A 109 -18.62 -20.38 -24.83
CA GLN A 109 -18.81 -21.67 -25.51
C GLN A 109 -20.28 -21.94 -25.86
N ARG A 110 -21.22 -21.69 -24.92
CA ARG A 110 -22.67 -21.85 -25.18
C ARG A 110 -23.21 -20.86 -26.21
N GLU A 111 -22.60 -19.70 -26.32
CA GLU A 111 -22.95 -18.67 -27.32
C GLU A 111 -22.26 -18.90 -28.67
N GLY A 112 -21.47 -19.98 -28.81
CA GLY A 112 -20.76 -20.32 -30.04
C GLY A 112 -19.52 -19.45 -30.32
N ILE A 113 -19.01 -18.75 -29.31
CA ILE A 113 -17.86 -17.84 -29.44
C ILE A 113 -16.58 -18.59 -29.04
N GLU A 114 -15.67 -18.77 -30.01
CA GLU A 114 -14.36 -19.38 -29.80
C GLU A 114 -13.24 -18.33 -29.81
N PHE A 115 -12.33 -18.40 -28.84
CA PHE A 115 -11.16 -17.54 -28.75
C PHE A 115 -9.93 -18.27 -29.30
N GLN A 116 -9.49 -17.92 -30.52
CA GLN A 116 -8.18 -18.34 -31.03
C GLN A 116 -7.09 -17.42 -30.50
N THR A 117 -6.18 -17.96 -29.69
CA THR A 117 -5.08 -17.18 -29.10
C THR A 117 -3.76 -17.60 -29.73
N VAL A 118 -3.07 -16.67 -30.41
CA VAL A 118 -1.70 -16.87 -30.91
C VAL A 118 -0.75 -16.08 -30.02
N THR A 119 0.12 -16.78 -29.27
CA THR A 119 1.10 -16.14 -28.39
C THR A 119 2.53 -16.45 -28.84
N ALA A 120 3.41 -15.46 -28.78
CA ALA A 120 4.83 -15.62 -29.09
C ALA A 120 5.65 -16.34 -28.00
N GLY A 121 5.05 -16.77 -26.90
CA GLY A 121 5.77 -17.44 -25.81
C GLY A 121 4.85 -18.08 -24.77
N LYS A 122 5.28 -19.22 -24.23
CA LYS A 122 4.52 -20.08 -23.32
C LYS A 122 3.94 -19.36 -22.08
N PHE A 123 4.58 -18.29 -21.63
CA PHE A 123 4.22 -17.53 -20.43
C PHE A 123 3.63 -16.13 -20.72
N LYS A 124 3.39 -15.79 -22.00
CA LYS A 124 2.67 -14.54 -22.36
C LYS A 124 1.17 -14.63 -22.10
N ARG A 125 0.69 -15.82 -21.72
CA ARG A 125 -0.64 -16.00 -21.17
C ARG A 125 -0.64 -15.43 -19.75
N THR A 126 -1.29 -14.29 -19.57
CA THR A 126 -1.87 -13.96 -18.26
C THR A 126 -2.89 -15.07 -17.99
N LEU A 127 -2.67 -15.85 -16.92
CA LEU A 127 -3.39 -17.09 -16.55
C LEU A 127 -4.75 -17.28 -17.26
#